data_AF-A0AAU2D0M0-F1
#
_entry.id   AF-A0AAU2D0M0-F1
#
_cell.length_a   1.000
_cell.length_b   1.000
_cell.length_c   1.000
_cell.angle_alpha   90.00
_cell.angle_beta   90.00
_cell.angle_gamma   90.00
#
_symmetry.space_group_name_H-M   'P 1'
#
loop_
_entity.id
_entity.type
_entity.pdbx_description
1 polymer ?
#
loop_
_entity_poly.entity_id
_entity_poly.type
_entity_poly.pdbx_seq_one_letter_code
_entity_poly.pdbx_strand_id
1 'polypeptide(L)'
;MTTEATLPTTSVSPTARQVWTRARGIALSVVLLLAAAVVIAVIRSDARHGELDPRSADSYGSRAVAELLADHGVTTRTVTTLDEARAATAPDTTLLVAVPDLLTHRQQSRLHSAIAGSGGRTVLVAPGSWSVEKLAPGVTADPATSFDSTLSPDCQLPAARRAGTADTGGIRYTTTHLGADECYPSKRLATLVCIPETSGGGDTVVLGAPDILFNDHLDKQGNASLALQLLGSRPHLVWYLPSLSDNSAAGTGDEKGFFDLLPSGWLWGTLQLFVAAALAALWRARRLGPLVPERLPVAIRASETVEGRARLYRKANARDRAAAALRSSTRIRLAPLVGVSVVQAHAPEALLPALSAHLHGSGQALDSLLFGPPPSDDAALISLADQLDALEREVRRP
;
A
#
# COMPACT_ATOMS: atom_id res chain seq x y z
N MET A 1 35.22 56.16 12.35
CA MET A 1 34.11 55.47 11.66
C MET A 1 34.68 54.20 11.04
N THR A 2 34.45 53.06 11.67
CA THR A 2 34.72 51.73 11.09
C THR A 2 33.51 50.88 11.43
N THR A 3 32.76 50.55 10.38
CA THR A 3 31.51 49.79 10.43
C THR A 3 31.88 48.32 10.55
N GLU A 4 31.61 47.72 11.71
CA GLU A 4 31.80 46.28 11.93
C GLU A 4 30.62 45.54 11.28
N ALA A 5 30.88 44.89 10.14
CA ALA A 5 29.90 44.14 9.38
C ALA A 5 29.53 42.84 10.11
N THR A 6 28.27 42.71 10.51
CA THR A 6 27.71 41.49 11.10
C THR A 6 27.46 40.47 9.98
N LEU A 7 28.24 39.39 9.92
CA LEU A 7 27.94 38.25 9.04
C LEU A 7 26.86 37.36 9.69
N PRO A 8 25.78 37.01 8.97
CA PRO A 8 24.73 36.16 9.52
C PRO A 8 25.19 34.70 9.57
N THR A 9 24.93 34.03 10.69
CA THR A 9 25.08 32.58 10.85
C THR A 9 23.99 31.86 10.05
N THR A 10 24.33 31.38 8.86
CA THR A 10 23.46 30.50 8.07
C THR A 10 23.47 29.08 8.66
N SER A 11 22.43 28.75 9.43
CA SER A 11 22.07 27.36 9.73
C SER A 11 21.62 26.65 8.45
N VAL A 12 22.29 25.56 8.08
CA VAL A 12 22.02 24.77 6.87
C VAL A 12 21.08 23.58 7.16
N SER A 13 20.51 23.48 8.36
CA SER A 13 19.58 22.41 8.71
C SER A 13 18.20 22.69 8.11
N PRO A 14 17.65 21.83 7.22
CA PRO A 14 16.30 22.03 6.70
C PRO A 14 15.31 22.00 7.85
N THR A 15 14.51 23.06 7.98
CA THR A 15 13.48 23.14 9.01
C THR A 15 12.39 22.09 8.75
N ALA A 16 11.78 21.54 9.80
CA ALA A 16 10.71 20.54 9.69
C ALA A 16 9.57 21.00 8.75
N ARG A 17 9.32 22.31 8.69
CA ARG A 17 8.36 22.96 7.80
C ARG A 17 8.73 22.80 6.32
N GLN A 18 10.02 22.89 5.97
CA GLN A 18 10.54 22.74 4.61
C GLN A 18 10.47 21.30 4.10
N VAL A 19 10.69 20.33 4.98
CA VAL A 19 10.53 18.90 4.68
C VAL A 19 9.05 18.56 4.50
N TRP A 20 8.18 19.10 5.35
CA TRP A 20 6.74 18.88 5.27
C TRP A 20 6.11 19.49 4.00
N THR A 21 6.54 20.68 3.57
CA THR A 21 6.05 21.28 2.32
C THR A 21 6.48 20.48 1.08
N ARG A 22 7.68 19.90 1.07
CA ARG A 22 8.15 19.04 -0.03
C ARG A 22 7.47 17.66 -0.03
N ALA A 23 7.27 17.07 1.15
CA ALA A 23 6.62 15.77 1.29
C ALA A 23 5.10 15.84 1.01
N ARG A 24 4.45 16.97 1.28
CA ARG A 24 3.00 17.16 1.05
C ARG A 24 2.63 17.05 -0.42
N GLY A 25 3.46 17.57 -1.34
CA GLY A 25 3.24 17.42 -2.78
C GLY A 25 3.31 15.95 -3.21
N ILE A 26 4.33 15.23 -2.76
CA ILE A 26 4.51 13.80 -3.05
C ILE A 26 3.35 12.98 -2.44
N ALA A 27 2.99 13.23 -1.19
CA ALA A 27 1.89 12.55 -0.52
C ALA A 27 0.55 12.79 -1.23
N LEU A 28 0.29 14.02 -1.67
CA LEU A 28 -0.92 14.34 -2.42
C LEU A 28 -0.94 13.64 -3.78
N SER A 29 0.19 13.59 -4.50
CA SER A 29 0.31 12.81 -5.74
C SER A 29 0.08 11.32 -5.54
N VAL A 30 0.62 10.73 -4.45
CA VAL A 30 0.39 9.31 -4.11
C VAL A 30 -1.08 9.04 -3.79
N VAL A 31 -1.72 9.92 -3.00
CA VAL A 31 -3.16 9.81 -2.69
C VAL A 31 -4.00 9.91 -3.96
N LEU A 32 -3.67 10.83 -4.87
CA LEU A 32 -4.38 10.98 -6.15
C LEU A 32 -4.20 9.75 -7.05
N LEU A 33 -3.00 9.17 -7.10
CA LEU A 33 -2.72 7.92 -7.80
C LEU A 33 -3.53 6.75 -7.24
N LEU A 34 -3.57 6.61 -5.91
CA LEU A 34 -4.35 5.58 -5.24
C LEU A 34 -5.85 5.76 -5.47
N ALA A 35 -6.36 6.99 -5.36
CA ALA A 35 -7.76 7.30 -5.64
C ALA A 35 -8.13 6.99 -7.10
N ALA A 36 -7.29 7.37 -8.06
CA ALA A 36 -7.49 7.03 -9.47
C ALA A 36 -7.46 5.50 -9.69
N ALA A 37 -6.54 4.79 -9.06
CA ALA A 37 -6.48 3.33 -9.14
C ALA A 37 -7.74 2.66 -8.57
N VAL A 38 -8.26 3.15 -7.44
CA VAL A 38 -9.52 2.66 -6.83
C VAL A 38 -10.71 2.95 -7.74
N VAL A 39 -10.82 4.16 -8.29
CA VAL A 39 -11.91 4.51 -9.23
C VAL A 39 -11.88 3.62 -10.46
N ILE A 40 -10.69 3.40 -11.05
CA ILE A 40 -10.53 2.49 -12.21
C ILE A 40 -10.91 1.06 -11.83
N ALA A 41 -10.52 0.59 -10.64
CA ALA A 41 -10.87 -0.74 -10.16
C ALA A 41 -12.39 -0.90 -10.06
N VAL A 42 -13.09 0.04 -9.42
CA VAL A 42 -14.56 0.00 -9.25
C VAL A 42 -15.28 -0.01 -10.60
N ILE A 43 -14.90 0.87 -11.54
CA ILE A 43 -15.52 0.91 -12.88
C ILE A 43 -15.32 -0.41 -13.63
N ARG A 44 -14.14 -1.03 -13.52
CA ARG A 44 -13.85 -2.32 -14.14
C ARG A 44 -14.55 -3.49 -13.46
N SER A 45 -14.87 -3.37 -12.17
CA SER A 45 -15.60 -4.39 -11.40
C SER A 45 -17.07 -4.46 -11.80
N ASP A 46 -17.72 -3.31 -12.07
CA ASP A 46 -19.10 -3.28 -12.57
C ASP A 46 -19.19 -3.82 -14.01
N ALA A 47 -18.19 -3.54 -14.85
CA ALA A 47 -18.19 -3.95 -16.26
C ALA A 47 -18.05 -5.46 -16.50
N ARG A 48 -17.63 -6.26 -15.51
CA ARG A 48 -17.46 -7.73 -15.64
C ARG A 48 -18.28 -8.53 -14.64
N HIS A 49 -19.29 -7.90 -14.03
CA HIS A 49 -20.19 -8.61 -13.14
C HIS A 49 -20.98 -9.67 -13.92
N GLY A 50 -21.02 -10.90 -13.39
CA GLY A 50 -21.75 -11.99 -14.04
C GLY A 50 -21.24 -12.38 -15.43
N GLU A 51 -19.96 -12.14 -15.74
CA GLU A 51 -19.35 -12.55 -17.01
C GLU A 51 -19.57 -14.05 -17.26
N LEU A 52 -20.14 -14.38 -18.43
CA LEU A 52 -20.56 -15.74 -18.80
C LEU A 52 -21.56 -16.41 -17.82
N ASP A 53 -22.21 -15.67 -16.92
CA ASP A 53 -23.26 -16.24 -16.06
C ASP A 53 -24.59 -16.33 -16.85
N PRO A 54 -25.16 -17.53 -17.05
CA PRO A 54 -26.43 -17.71 -17.75
C PRO A 54 -27.63 -17.10 -16.99
N ARG A 55 -27.44 -16.60 -15.77
CA ARG A 55 -28.47 -15.89 -14.99
C ARG A 55 -28.34 -14.38 -15.11
N SER A 56 -27.20 -13.87 -15.57
CA SER A 56 -26.95 -12.43 -15.67
C SER A 56 -27.48 -11.84 -16.99
N ALA A 57 -28.22 -10.75 -16.87
CA ALA A 57 -28.71 -9.95 -18.00
C ALA A 57 -27.75 -8.82 -18.40
N ASP A 58 -26.59 -8.71 -17.74
CA ASP A 58 -25.56 -7.72 -18.06
C ASP A 58 -24.98 -7.97 -19.46
N SER A 59 -24.31 -6.98 -20.07
CA SER A 59 -23.78 -7.09 -21.43
C SER A 59 -22.90 -8.33 -21.65
N TYR A 60 -21.99 -8.61 -20.71
CA TYR A 60 -21.11 -9.78 -20.74
C TYR A 60 -21.69 -11.02 -20.07
N GLY A 61 -22.96 -11.00 -19.65
CA GLY A 61 -23.69 -12.18 -19.18
C GLY A 61 -24.12 -13.08 -20.34
N SER A 62 -24.69 -14.24 -20.02
CA SER A 62 -25.14 -15.25 -21.02
C SER A 62 -26.61 -15.64 -20.89
N ARG A 63 -27.44 -14.82 -20.22
CA ARG A 63 -28.86 -15.10 -20.05
C ARG A 63 -29.61 -15.25 -21.36
N ALA A 64 -29.31 -14.45 -22.38
CA ALA A 64 -29.99 -14.55 -23.67
C ALA A 64 -29.78 -15.92 -24.33
N VAL A 65 -28.56 -16.49 -24.25
CA VAL A 65 -28.27 -17.85 -24.73
C VAL A 65 -29.06 -18.89 -23.93
N ALA A 66 -29.08 -18.76 -22.60
CA ALA A 66 -29.77 -19.71 -21.72
C ALA A 66 -31.28 -19.75 -21.97
N GLU A 67 -31.92 -18.60 -22.15
CA GLU A 67 -33.36 -18.50 -22.45
C GLU A 67 -33.67 -19.08 -23.84
N LEU A 68 -32.85 -18.76 -24.86
CA LEU A 68 -33.04 -19.33 -26.21
C LEU A 68 -32.84 -20.85 -26.24
N LEU A 69 -31.89 -21.38 -25.47
CA LEU A 69 -31.72 -22.84 -25.33
C LEU A 69 -32.92 -23.49 -24.63
N ALA A 70 -33.46 -22.84 -23.60
CA ALA A 70 -34.67 -23.31 -22.92
C ALA A 70 -35.88 -23.34 -23.87
N ASP A 71 -36.05 -22.32 -24.71
CA ASP A 71 -37.08 -22.27 -25.76
C ASP A 71 -36.93 -23.41 -26.78
N HIS A 72 -35.71 -23.90 -27.00
CA HIS A 72 -35.40 -25.05 -27.87
C HIS A 72 -35.40 -26.39 -27.10
N GLY A 73 -35.90 -26.42 -25.86
CA GLY A 73 -36.07 -27.65 -25.07
C GLY A 73 -34.80 -28.17 -24.39
N VAL A 74 -33.74 -27.37 -24.32
CA VAL A 74 -32.50 -27.74 -23.62
C VAL A 74 -32.57 -27.28 -22.17
N THR A 75 -32.44 -28.20 -21.21
CA THR A 75 -32.45 -27.85 -19.79
C THR A 75 -31.07 -27.38 -19.35
N THR A 76 -30.96 -26.15 -18.85
CA THR A 76 -29.69 -25.58 -18.40
C THR A 76 -29.55 -25.67 -16.88
N ARG A 77 -28.44 -26.22 -16.39
CA ARG A 77 -28.07 -26.27 -14.97
C ARG A 77 -26.72 -25.59 -14.74
N THR A 78 -26.71 -24.52 -13.96
CA THR A 78 -25.48 -23.84 -13.55
C THR A 78 -24.84 -24.55 -12.37
N VAL A 79 -23.53 -24.79 -12.45
CA VAL A 79 -22.72 -25.37 -11.37
C VAL A 79 -21.49 -24.52 -11.15
N THR A 80 -21.01 -24.48 -9.90
CA THR A 80 -19.86 -23.64 -9.52
C THR A 80 -18.71 -24.43 -8.90
N THR A 81 -18.89 -25.73 -8.70
CA THR A 81 -17.88 -26.62 -8.12
C THR A 81 -17.46 -27.70 -9.11
N LEU A 82 -16.21 -28.13 -9.00
CA LEU A 82 -15.69 -29.20 -9.85
C LEU A 82 -16.45 -30.52 -9.65
N ASP A 83 -16.81 -30.87 -8.42
CA ASP A 83 -17.46 -32.15 -8.15
C ASP A 83 -18.89 -32.20 -8.71
N GLU A 84 -19.63 -31.08 -8.66
CA GLU A 84 -20.93 -30.97 -9.32
C GLU A 84 -20.82 -31.05 -10.85
N ALA A 85 -19.77 -30.47 -11.44
CA ALA A 85 -19.52 -30.54 -12.87
C ALA A 85 -19.19 -31.96 -13.32
N ARG A 86 -18.30 -32.65 -12.59
CA ARG A 86 -17.92 -34.06 -12.87
C ARG A 86 -19.07 -35.03 -12.69
N ALA A 87 -19.89 -34.84 -11.66
CA ALA A 87 -21.06 -35.69 -11.42
C ALA A 87 -22.15 -35.51 -12.50
N ALA A 88 -22.12 -34.38 -13.21
CA ALA A 88 -23.07 -34.09 -14.29
C ALA A 88 -22.66 -34.65 -15.64
N THR A 89 -21.40 -35.08 -15.81
CA THR A 89 -20.91 -35.52 -17.11
C THR A 89 -21.59 -36.84 -17.49
N ALA A 90 -22.37 -36.80 -18.57
CA ALA A 90 -23.14 -37.94 -19.06
C ALA A 90 -23.26 -37.91 -20.60
N PRO A 91 -23.59 -39.03 -21.25
CA PRO A 91 -23.68 -39.11 -22.72
C PRO A 91 -24.70 -38.16 -23.35
N ASP A 92 -25.75 -37.80 -22.63
CA ASP A 92 -26.84 -36.91 -23.05
C ASP A 92 -26.65 -35.47 -22.55
N THR A 93 -25.43 -35.13 -22.13
CA THR A 93 -25.12 -33.83 -21.55
C THR A 93 -24.04 -33.09 -22.35
N THR A 94 -24.25 -31.79 -22.53
CA THR A 94 -23.20 -30.84 -22.91
C THR A 94 -22.65 -30.18 -21.66
N LEU A 95 -21.36 -30.30 -21.40
CA LEU A 95 -20.66 -29.59 -20.33
C LEU A 95 -19.92 -28.38 -20.91
N LEU A 96 -20.35 -27.17 -20.55
CA LEU A 96 -19.63 -25.94 -20.87
C LEU A 96 -18.72 -25.56 -19.70
N VAL A 97 -17.45 -25.26 -19.98
CA VAL A 97 -16.48 -24.74 -19.02
C VAL A 97 -16.16 -23.29 -19.40
N ALA A 98 -16.76 -22.33 -18.67
CA ALA A 98 -16.74 -20.91 -19.04
C ALA A 98 -15.36 -20.24 -18.93
N VAL A 99 -14.53 -20.65 -17.98
CA VAL A 99 -13.16 -20.11 -17.80
C VAL A 99 -12.20 -21.21 -17.34
N PRO A 100 -11.70 -22.07 -18.25
CA PRO A 100 -10.84 -23.22 -17.92
C PRO A 100 -9.56 -22.84 -17.15
N ASP A 101 -9.06 -21.64 -17.36
CA ASP A 101 -7.85 -21.09 -16.74
C ASP A 101 -8.03 -20.72 -15.25
N LEU A 102 -9.24 -20.76 -14.70
CA LEU A 102 -9.42 -20.65 -13.26
C LEU A 102 -9.16 -21.97 -12.52
N LEU A 103 -9.11 -23.09 -13.23
CA LEU A 103 -8.95 -24.41 -12.64
C LEU A 103 -7.48 -24.72 -12.40
N THR A 104 -7.13 -25.14 -11.19
CA THR A 104 -5.77 -25.66 -10.91
C THR A 104 -5.44 -26.89 -11.75
N HIS A 105 -4.14 -27.20 -11.95
CA HIS A 105 -3.71 -28.41 -12.67
C HIS A 105 -4.36 -29.71 -12.15
N ARG A 106 -4.58 -29.80 -10.83
CA ARG A 106 -5.27 -30.95 -10.22
C ARG A 106 -6.75 -30.99 -10.60
N GLN A 107 -7.43 -29.84 -10.59
CA GLN A 107 -8.83 -29.74 -11.01
C GLN A 107 -8.98 -30.08 -12.49
N GLN A 108 -8.12 -29.54 -13.36
CA GLN A 108 -8.13 -29.87 -14.80
C GLN A 108 -7.91 -31.36 -15.05
N SER A 109 -6.99 -32.00 -14.32
CA SER A 109 -6.74 -33.44 -14.44
C SER A 109 -7.97 -34.28 -14.06
N ARG A 110 -8.64 -33.93 -12.94
CA ARG A 110 -9.86 -34.59 -12.48
C ARG A 110 -11.05 -34.35 -13.43
N LEU A 111 -11.15 -33.14 -13.97
CA LEU A 111 -12.18 -32.78 -14.93
C LEU A 111 -11.99 -33.55 -16.24
N HIS A 112 -10.78 -33.54 -16.79
CA HIS A 112 -10.43 -34.29 -18.00
C HIS A 112 -10.73 -35.78 -17.85
N SER A 113 -10.40 -36.39 -16.70
CA SER A 113 -10.73 -37.80 -16.46
C SER A 113 -12.23 -38.11 -16.38
N ALA A 114 -13.06 -37.12 -16.04
CA ALA A 114 -14.51 -37.30 -16.01
C ALA A 114 -15.13 -37.11 -17.40
N ILE A 115 -14.54 -36.24 -18.22
CA ILE A 115 -14.96 -36.00 -19.60
C ILE A 115 -14.57 -37.16 -20.51
N ALA A 116 -13.34 -37.66 -20.37
CA ALA A 116 -12.82 -38.75 -21.18
C ALA A 116 -13.65 -40.03 -21.00
N GLY A 117 -14.24 -40.52 -22.09
CA GLY A 117 -15.10 -41.69 -22.15
C GLY A 117 -16.54 -41.45 -21.70
N SER A 118 -16.93 -40.21 -21.40
CA SER A 118 -18.30 -39.91 -20.96
C SER A 118 -19.35 -40.00 -22.06
N GLY A 119 -18.93 -39.90 -23.34
CA GLY A 119 -19.82 -39.87 -24.50
C GLY A 119 -20.65 -38.59 -24.65
N GLY A 120 -20.47 -37.62 -23.75
CA GLY A 120 -21.08 -36.30 -23.80
C GLY A 120 -20.29 -35.32 -24.66
N ARG A 121 -20.83 -34.10 -24.82
CA ARG A 121 -20.08 -32.99 -25.43
C ARG A 121 -19.41 -32.16 -24.35
N THR A 122 -18.16 -31.77 -24.54
CA THR A 122 -17.51 -30.74 -23.72
C THR A 122 -17.22 -29.51 -24.57
N VAL A 123 -17.55 -28.31 -24.07
CA VAL A 123 -17.21 -27.04 -24.70
C VAL A 123 -16.30 -26.26 -23.76
N LEU A 124 -15.09 -25.95 -24.22
CA LEU A 124 -14.09 -25.17 -23.48
C LEU A 124 -14.04 -23.76 -24.05
N VAL A 125 -14.34 -22.76 -23.21
CA VAL A 125 -14.38 -21.36 -23.62
C VAL A 125 -13.03 -20.70 -23.36
N ALA A 126 -12.38 -20.25 -24.43
CA ALA A 126 -11.09 -19.56 -24.43
C ALA A 126 -10.02 -20.20 -23.51
N PRO A 127 -9.79 -21.53 -23.53
CA PRO A 127 -8.72 -22.12 -22.72
C PRO A 127 -7.36 -21.61 -23.22
N GLY A 128 -6.54 -21.11 -22.29
CA GLY A 128 -5.15 -20.77 -22.53
C GLY A 128 -4.28 -22.00 -22.75
N SER A 129 -3.00 -21.80 -23.05
CA SER A 129 -2.04 -22.87 -23.39
C SER A 129 -2.03 -24.03 -22.39
N TRP A 130 -1.89 -23.73 -21.12
CA TRP A 130 -1.79 -24.74 -20.06
C TRP A 130 -3.11 -25.49 -19.80
N SER A 131 -4.26 -24.84 -20.00
CA SER A 131 -5.58 -25.46 -19.83
C SER A 131 -5.96 -26.33 -21.02
N VAL A 132 -5.72 -25.84 -22.24
CA VAL A 132 -6.09 -26.56 -23.46
C VAL A 132 -5.26 -27.83 -23.61
N GLU A 133 -3.95 -27.79 -23.33
CA GLU A 133 -3.07 -28.96 -23.38
C GLU A 133 -3.51 -30.07 -22.41
N LYS A 134 -4.13 -29.69 -21.29
CA LYS A 134 -4.59 -30.65 -20.28
C LYS A 134 -6.00 -31.16 -20.52
N LEU A 135 -6.93 -30.27 -20.91
CA LEU A 135 -8.35 -30.60 -21.06
C LEU A 135 -8.68 -31.17 -22.44
N ALA A 136 -7.94 -30.76 -23.47
CA ALA A 136 -8.04 -31.25 -24.84
C ALA A 136 -6.65 -31.68 -25.37
N PRO A 137 -6.09 -32.82 -24.91
CA PRO A 137 -4.76 -33.27 -25.30
C PRO A 137 -4.62 -33.36 -26.82
N GLY A 138 -3.51 -32.87 -27.37
CA GLY A 138 -3.29 -32.78 -28.83
C GLY A 138 -3.80 -31.49 -29.46
N VAL A 139 -4.29 -30.53 -28.67
CA VAL A 139 -4.52 -29.14 -29.08
C VAL A 139 -3.52 -28.23 -28.40
N THR A 140 -2.95 -27.29 -29.15
CA THR A 140 -2.01 -26.29 -28.65
C THR A 140 -2.54 -24.89 -28.92
N ALA A 141 -2.48 -24.00 -27.93
CA ALA A 141 -2.82 -22.59 -28.11
C ALA A 141 -1.62 -21.81 -28.67
N ASP A 142 -1.87 -20.97 -29.67
CA ASP A 142 -0.89 -20.03 -30.19
C ASP A 142 -0.69 -18.86 -29.20
N PRO A 143 0.55 -18.40 -28.96
CA PRO A 143 0.81 -17.27 -28.06
C PRO A 143 0.20 -15.94 -28.53
N ALA A 144 -0.06 -15.80 -29.83
CA ALA A 144 -0.66 -14.60 -30.41
C ALA A 144 -2.15 -14.82 -30.72
N THR A 145 -2.98 -13.92 -30.23
CA THR A 145 -4.42 -13.91 -30.50
C THR A 145 -4.75 -13.36 -31.89
N SER A 146 -5.93 -13.71 -32.39
CA SER A 146 -6.56 -13.04 -33.53
C SER A 146 -6.96 -11.62 -33.13
N PHE A 147 -6.57 -10.63 -33.94
CA PHE A 147 -7.08 -9.27 -33.82
C PHE A 147 -8.39 -9.07 -34.58
N ASP A 148 -8.69 -9.95 -35.53
CA ASP A 148 -9.98 -10.00 -36.21
C ASP A 148 -10.97 -10.71 -35.29
N SER A 149 -12.02 -10.02 -34.86
CA SER A 149 -13.09 -10.57 -34.04
C SER A 149 -14.04 -11.44 -34.86
N THR A 150 -14.37 -11.00 -36.07
CA THR A 150 -15.38 -11.60 -36.95
C THR A 150 -14.72 -12.43 -38.05
N LEU A 151 -14.99 -13.73 -38.07
CA LEU A 151 -14.36 -14.70 -38.97
C LEU A 151 -15.42 -15.50 -39.74
N SER A 152 -15.08 -15.91 -40.97
CA SER A 152 -15.91 -16.82 -41.76
C SER A 152 -15.51 -18.28 -41.54
N PRO A 153 -16.46 -19.23 -41.54
CA PRO A 153 -16.15 -20.64 -41.35
C PRO A 153 -15.52 -21.20 -42.63
N ASP A 154 -14.47 -22.01 -42.48
CA ASP A 154 -13.79 -22.71 -43.58
C ASP A 154 -13.56 -24.18 -43.19
N CYS A 155 -14.65 -24.88 -42.90
CA CYS A 155 -14.63 -26.25 -42.37
C CYS A 155 -15.94 -26.99 -42.68
N GLN A 156 -16.01 -28.29 -42.36
CA GLN A 156 -17.18 -29.13 -42.62
C GLN A 156 -18.13 -29.25 -41.42
N LEU A 157 -17.75 -28.74 -40.24
CA LEU A 157 -18.60 -28.72 -39.06
C LEU A 157 -19.98 -28.09 -39.36
N PRO A 158 -21.09 -28.84 -39.27
CA PRO A 158 -22.41 -28.33 -39.63
C PRO A 158 -22.84 -27.11 -38.80
N ALA A 159 -22.38 -27.04 -37.54
CA ALA A 159 -22.63 -25.91 -36.66
C ALA A 159 -22.06 -24.60 -37.22
N ALA A 160 -20.79 -24.62 -37.59
CA ALA A 160 -20.09 -23.47 -38.17
C ALA A 160 -20.67 -23.09 -39.54
N ARG A 161 -20.98 -24.07 -40.40
CA ARG A 161 -21.56 -23.81 -41.73
C ARG A 161 -22.95 -23.17 -41.67
N ARG A 162 -23.81 -23.61 -40.74
CA ARG A 162 -25.15 -23.03 -40.55
C ARG A 162 -25.09 -21.64 -39.89
N ALA A 163 -24.11 -21.41 -39.03
CA ALA A 163 -23.89 -20.09 -38.44
C ALA A 163 -23.38 -19.08 -39.47
N GLY A 164 -22.51 -19.51 -40.39
CA GLY A 164 -21.81 -18.59 -41.26
C GLY A 164 -20.79 -17.78 -40.47
N THR A 165 -20.55 -16.54 -40.89
CA THR A 165 -19.64 -15.61 -40.23
C THR A 165 -20.04 -15.41 -38.76
N ALA A 166 -19.08 -15.40 -37.84
CA ALA A 166 -19.33 -15.25 -36.40
C ALA A 166 -18.14 -14.59 -35.69
N ASP A 167 -18.38 -14.04 -34.50
CA ASP A 167 -17.37 -13.36 -33.68
C ASP A 167 -16.56 -14.38 -32.86
N THR A 168 -15.77 -15.20 -33.55
CA THR A 168 -15.01 -16.30 -32.93
C THR A 168 -13.52 -15.99 -32.77
N GLY A 169 -13.10 -14.73 -32.74
CA GLY A 169 -11.68 -14.36 -32.66
C GLY A 169 -10.90 -14.86 -31.42
N GLY A 170 -10.01 -14.05 -30.88
CA GLY A 170 -9.30 -14.41 -29.64
C GLY A 170 -8.22 -15.49 -29.83
N ILE A 171 -8.19 -16.51 -28.98
CA ILE A 171 -7.13 -17.53 -28.97
C ILE A 171 -7.22 -18.39 -30.23
N ARG A 172 -6.05 -18.67 -30.82
CA ARG A 172 -5.92 -19.52 -32.01
C ARG A 172 -5.31 -20.85 -31.61
N TYR A 173 -5.71 -21.92 -32.28
CA TYR A 173 -5.32 -23.28 -31.95
C TYR A 173 -4.78 -24.03 -33.15
N THR A 174 -3.91 -24.98 -32.88
CA THR A 174 -3.51 -26.07 -33.78
C THR A 174 -3.89 -27.39 -33.15
N THR A 175 -4.09 -28.41 -33.97
CA THR A 175 -4.32 -29.77 -33.47
C THR A 175 -3.56 -30.84 -34.23
N THR A 176 -3.21 -31.92 -33.53
CA THR A 176 -2.65 -33.14 -34.12
C THR A 176 -3.72 -34.20 -34.44
N HIS A 177 -4.99 -33.92 -34.12
CA HIS A 177 -6.11 -34.83 -34.38
C HIS A 177 -6.52 -34.77 -35.85
N LEU A 178 -6.27 -35.85 -36.60
CA LEU A 178 -6.56 -35.92 -38.04
C LEU A 178 -8.06 -35.86 -38.39
N GLY A 179 -8.94 -36.17 -37.42
CA GLY A 179 -10.39 -36.13 -37.58
C GLY A 179 -11.05 -34.90 -36.96
N ALA A 180 -10.27 -33.91 -36.50
CA ALA A 180 -10.83 -32.70 -35.92
C ALA A 180 -11.30 -31.72 -37.00
N ASP A 181 -12.40 -31.03 -36.76
CA ASP A 181 -12.80 -29.88 -37.55
C ASP A 181 -12.11 -28.63 -37.04
N GLU A 182 -11.28 -28.02 -37.88
CA GLU A 182 -10.60 -26.74 -37.64
C GLU A 182 -11.36 -25.63 -38.36
N CYS A 183 -12.13 -24.83 -37.62
CA CYS A 183 -13.03 -23.82 -38.15
C CYS A 183 -12.57 -22.39 -37.83
N TYR A 184 -13.13 -21.42 -38.58
CA TYR A 184 -12.89 -19.99 -38.40
C TYR A 184 -11.39 -19.64 -38.40
N PRO A 185 -10.69 -19.82 -39.54
CA PRO A 185 -9.26 -19.61 -39.61
C PRO A 185 -8.88 -18.12 -39.47
N SER A 186 -7.89 -17.84 -38.64
CA SER A 186 -7.22 -16.54 -38.51
C SER A 186 -5.71 -16.72 -38.71
N LYS A 187 -5.18 -16.17 -39.81
CA LYS A 187 -3.78 -16.34 -40.24
C LYS A 187 -3.34 -17.82 -40.24
N ARG A 188 -4.17 -18.70 -40.82
CA ARG A 188 -3.96 -20.16 -40.99
C ARG A 188 -4.12 -21.03 -39.74
N LEU A 189 -4.51 -20.45 -38.60
CA LEU A 189 -4.83 -21.20 -37.38
C LEU A 189 -6.32 -21.11 -37.09
N ALA A 190 -6.91 -22.18 -36.55
CA ALA A 190 -8.34 -22.19 -36.22
C ALA A 190 -8.62 -21.43 -34.92
N THR A 191 -9.80 -20.83 -34.81
CA THR A 191 -10.30 -20.26 -33.55
C THR A 191 -11.43 -21.10 -32.94
N LEU A 192 -11.91 -22.11 -33.68
CA LEU A 192 -12.77 -23.15 -33.17
C LEU A 192 -12.22 -24.50 -33.61
N VAL A 193 -12.01 -25.41 -32.66
CA VAL A 193 -11.58 -26.79 -32.94
C VAL A 193 -12.60 -27.75 -32.35
N CYS A 194 -13.13 -28.66 -33.15
CA CYS A 194 -14.02 -29.74 -32.68
C CYS A 194 -13.32 -31.08 -32.83
N ILE A 195 -13.06 -31.75 -31.72
CA ILE A 195 -12.35 -33.03 -31.65
C ILE A 195 -13.38 -34.12 -31.37
N PRO A 196 -13.62 -35.06 -32.31
CA PRO A 196 -14.47 -36.21 -32.02
C PRO A 196 -13.77 -37.13 -31.00
N GLU A 197 -14.53 -37.64 -30.05
CA GLU A 197 -14.02 -38.65 -29.13
C GLU A 197 -13.88 -39.99 -29.85
N THR A 198 -12.81 -40.72 -29.56
CA THR A 198 -12.51 -42.01 -30.22
C THR A 198 -13.49 -43.12 -29.83
N SER A 199 -14.25 -42.95 -28.75
CA SER A 199 -15.21 -43.92 -28.23
C SER A 199 -16.36 -43.19 -27.51
N GLY A 200 -17.59 -43.70 -27.60
CA GLY A 200 -18.73 -43.16 -26.86
C GLY A 200 -19.51 -42.04 -27.55
N GLY A 201 -19.11 -41.61 -28.76
CA GLY A 201 -19.87 -40.65 -29.57
C GLY A 201 -19.91 -39.22 -28.98
N GLY A 202 -19.01 -38.92 -28.05
CA GLY A 202 -18.78 -37.57 -27.52
C GLY A 202 -17.87 -36.74 -28.43
N ASP A 203 -17.72 -35.47 -28.09
CA ASP A 203 -16.76 -34.56 -28.72
C ASP A 203 -16.32 -33.45 -27.76
N THR A 204 -15.14 -32.88 -28.04
CA THR A 204 -14.61 -31.72 -27.32
C THR A 204 -14.47 -30.56 -28.27
N VAL A 205 -15.22 -29.48 -28.01
CA VAL A 205 -15.17 -28.23 -28.75
C VAL A 205 -14.32 -27.23 -27.96
N VAL A 206 -13.36 -26.60 -28.62
CA VAL A 206 -12.52 -25.54 -28.08
C VAL A 206 -12.86 -24.25 -28.82
N LEU A 207 -13.26 -23.22 -28.07
CA LEU A 207 -13.56 -21.88 -28.61
C LEU A 207 -12.45 -20.90 -28.22
N GLY A 208 -12.00 -20.08 -29.16
CA GLY A 208 -10.95 -19.08 -28.93
C GLY A 208 -11.41 -17.84 -28.19
N ALA A 209 -12.71 -17.59 -28.19
CA ALA A 209 -13.32 -16.41 -27.60
C ALA A 209 -14.70 -16.70 -27.00
N PRO A 210 -15.07 -15.98 -25.92
CA PRO A 210 -16.40 -16.08 -25.31
C PRO A 210 -17.49 -15.27 -26.04
N ASP A 211 -17.13 -14.40 -27.00
CA ASP A 211 -17.98 -13.35 -27.55
C ASP A 211 -19.34 -13.85 -28.06
N ILE A 212 -19.40 -15.03 -28.68
CA ILE A 212 -20.66 -15.63 -29.16
C ILE A 212 -21.65 -16.00 -28.03
N LEU A 213 -21.20 -16.00 -26.78
CA LEU A 213 -21.98 -16.33 -25.59
C LEU A 213 -22.46 -15.09 -24.82
N PHE A 214 -21.98 -13.90 -25.18
CA PHE A 214 -22.35 -12.66 -24.51
C PHE A 214 -23.69 -12.10 -25.02
N ASN A 215 -24.46 -11.50 -24.11
CA ASN A 215 -25.77 -10.94 -24.41
C ASN A 215 -25.72 -9.82 -25.46
N ASP A 216 -24.69 -8.97 -25.44
CA ASP A 216 -24.53 -7.83 -26.36
C ASP A 216 -24.01 -8.20 -27.77
N HIS A 217 -23.40 -9.37 -27.90
CA HIS A 217 -22.88 -9.90 -29.16
C HIS A 217 -23.79 -10.97 -29.79
N LEU A 218 -24.75 -11.53 -29.04
CA LEU A 218 -25.52 -12.69 -29.50
C LEU A 218 -26.32 -12.43 -30.79
N ASP A 219 -26.84 -11.22 -30.97
CA ASP A 219 -27.62 -10.79 -32.13
C ASP A 219 -26.75 -10.36 -33.33
N LYS A 220 -25.42 -10.47 -33.21
CA LYS A 220 -24.47 -10.12 -34.27
C LYS A 220 -24.10 -11.35 -35.09
N GLN A 221 -23.95 -11.14 -36.40
CA GLN A 221 -23.48 -12.16 -37.34
C GLN A 221 -24.26 -13.48 -37.18
N GLY A 222 -23.56 -14.62 -37.16
CA GLY A 222 -24.08 -15.95 -36.86
C GLY A 222 -23.94 -16.39 -35.41
N ASN A 223 -23.68 -15.48 -34.46
CA ASN A 223 -23.29 -15.82 -33.08
C ASN A 223 -24.35 -16.68 -32.37
N ALA A 224 -25.62 -16.25 -32.37
CA ALA A 224 -26.72 -17.05 -31.82
C ALA A 224 -26.81 -18.44 -32.45
N SER A 225 -26.74 -18.51 -33.78
CA SER A 225 -26.82 -19.78 -34.50
C SER A 225 -25.68 -20.73 -34.11
N LEU A 226 -24.45 -20.20 -33.97
CA LEU A 226 -23.30 -20.99 -33.54
C LEU A 226 -23.44 -21.45 -32.08
N ALA A 227 -23.73 -20.53 -31.16
CA ALA A 227 -23.86 -20.82 -29.73
C ALA A 227 -24.94 -21.88 -29.47
N LEU A 228 -26.13 -21.72 -30.05
CA LEU A 228 -27.25 -22.66 -29.85
C LEU A 228 -26.94 -24.05 -30.39
N GLN A 229 -26.25 -24.15 -31.53
CA GLN A 229 -25.91 -25.45 -32.12
C GLN A 229 -24.74 -26.16 -31.41
N LEU A 230 -23.80 -25.40 -30.84
CA LEU A 230 -22.71 -25.96 -30.07
C LEU A 230 -23.20 -26.46 -28.71
N LEU A 231 -24.00 -25.65 -28.01
CA LEU A 231 -24.48 -25.94 -26.66
C LEU A 231 -25.69 -26.87 -26.64
N GLY A 232 -26.62 -26.72 -27.60
CA GLY A 232 -27.87 -27.47 -27.69
C GLY A 232 -27.77 -28.77 -28.50
N SER A 233 -26.58 -29.34 -28.68
CA SER A 233 -26.43 -30.65 -29.35
C SER A 233 -26.97 -31.82 -28.52
N ARG A 234 -27.19 -31.59 -27.22
CA ARG A 234 -27.69 -32.56 -26.23
C ARG A 234 -28.85 -31.94 -25.44
N PRO A 235 -29.77 -32.74 -24.87
CA PRO A 235 -30.94 -32.23 -24.14
C PRO A 235 -30.60 -31.52 -22.82
N HIS A 236 -29.46 -31.86 -22.21
CA HIS A 236 -29.04 -31.28 -20.93
C HIS A 236 -27.77 -30.44 -21.12
N LEU A 237 -27.79 -29.18 -20.69
CA LEU A 237 -26.63 -28.30 -20.66
C LEU A 237 -26.21 -28.06 -19.20
N VAL A 238 -24.97 -28.40 -18.87
CA VAL A 238 -24.36 -28.07 -17.59
C VAL A 238 -23.38 -26.92 -17.81
N TRP A 239 -23.69 -25.78 -17.21
CA TRP A 239 -22.89 -24.57 -17.32
C TRP A 239 -21.98 -24.45 -16.10
N TYR A 240 -20.72 -24.84 -16.25
CA TYR A 240 -19.73 -24.76 -15.17
C TYR A 240 -19.03 -23.40 -15.17
N LEU A 241 -19.31 -22.59 -14.15
CA LEU A 241 -18.58 -21.37 -13.81
C LEU A 241 -17.62 -21.65 -12.65
N PRO A 242 -16.31 -21.85 -12.90
CA PRO A 242 -15.36 -22.10 -11.82
C PRO A 242 -15.35 -20.96 -10.79
N SER A 243 -15.60 -21.29 -9.53
CA SER A 243 -15.52 -20.35 -8.41
C SER A 243 -14.14 -20.39 -7.76
N LEU A 244 -13.58 -19.22 -7.42
CA LEU A 244 -12.35 -19.12 -6.63
C LEU A 244 -12.51 -19.67 -5.20
N SER A 245 -13.75 -19.82 -4.73
CA SER A 245 -14.08 -20.41 -3.43
C SER A 245 -14.30 -21.93 -3.50
N ASP A 246 -14.09 -22.55 -4.67
CA ASP A 246 -14.24 -24.00 -4.83
C ASP A 246 -13.13 -24.77 -4.12
N ASN A 247 -13.46 -25.27 -2.92
CA ASN A 247 -12.57 -26.11 -2.12
C ASN A 247 -12.57 -27.59 -2.54
N SER A 248 -13.27 -27.99 -3.61
CA SER A 248 -13.32 -29.40 -4.08
C SER A 248 -11.92 -29.95 -4.45
N ALA A 249 -10.93 -29.08 -4.63
CA ALA A 249 -9.52 -29.44 -4.84
C ALA A 249 -8.69 -29.56 -3.55
N ALA A 250 -9.12 -28.91 -2.46
CA ALA A 250 -8.43 -28.93 -1.18
C ALA A 250 -8.76 -30.28 -0.49
N GLY A 251 -7.76 -31.16 -0.39
CA GLY A 251 -7.83 -32.19 0.64
C GLY A 251 -7.99 -31.52 2.00
N THR A 252 -8.62 -32.19 2.95
CA THR A 252 -9.05 -31.70 4.29
C THR A 252 -7.91 -31.24 5.22
N GLY A 253 -6.93 -30.46 4.75
CA GLY A 253 -5.79 -30.02 5.55
C GLY A 253 -4.88 -28.95 4.91
N ASP A 254 -5.31 -28.26 3.87
CA ASP A 254 -4.48 -27.21 3.23
C ASP A 254 -5.26 -25.88 3.18
N GLU A 255 -5.53 -25.32 4.35
CA GLU A 255 -5.87 -23.91 4.49
C GLU A 255 -4.64 -23.09 4.10
N LYS A 256 -4.49 -22.81 2.80
CA LYS A 256 -3.43 -21.93 2.29
C LYS A 256 -3.61 -20.55 2.91
N GLY A 257 -2.64 -20.17 3.74
CA GLY A 257 -2.64 -18.87 4.41
C GLY A 257 -2.58 -17.72 3.40
N PHE A 258 -3.01 -16.54 3.82
CA PHE A 258 -3.01 -15.29 3.04
C PHE A 258 -1.69 -15.00 2.28
N PHE A 259 -0.56 -15.51 2.78
CA PHE A 259 0.77 -15.35 2.17
C PHE A 259 1.02 -16.25 0.94
N ASP A 260 0.27 -17.34 0.76
CA ASP A 260 0.35 -18.21 -0.44
C ASP A 260 -0.39 -17.64 -1.65
N LEU A 261 -1.26 -16.65 -1.42
CA LEU A 261 -1.97 -15.93 -2.48
C LEU A 261 -1.14 -14.78 -3.07
N LEU A 262 -0.02 -14.43 -2.42
CA LEU A 262 0.90 -13.41 -2.91
C LEU A 262 1.89 -14.02 -3.91
N PRO A 263 2.02 -13.48 -5.13
CA PRO A 263 3.00 -13.93 -6.10
C PRO A 263 4.41 -13.95 -5.48
N SER A 264 5.19 -15.00 -5.73
CA SER A 264 6.50 -15.24 -5.07
C SER A 264 7.49 -14.06 -5.18
N GLY A 265 7.35 -13.20 -6.19
CA GLY A 265 8.14 -11.98 -6.35
C GLY A 265 7.86 -10.87 -5.33
N TRP A 266 6.68 -10.85 -4.70
CA TRP A 266 6.31 -9.82 -3.71
C TRP A 266 7.07 -9.98 -2.39
N LEU A 267 7.40 -11.22 -1.99
CA LEU A 267 8.27 -11.48 -0.84
C LEU A 267 9.66 -10.87 -1.05
N TRP A 268 10.20 -10.98 -2.27
CA TRP A 268 11.48 -10.36 -2.63
C TRP A 268 11.39 -8.83 -2.66
N GLY A 269 10.30 -8.27 -3.20
CA GLY A 269 10.07 -6.82 -3.22
C GLY A 269 9.95 -6.22 -1.81
N THR A 270 9.19 -6.88 -0.92
CA THR A 270 9.05 -6.44 0.49
C THR A 270 10.34 -6.61 1.27
N LEU A 271 11.11 -7.67 1.03
CA LEU A 271 12.45 -7.86 1.62
C LEU A 271 13.41 -6.76 1.16
N GLN A 272 13.44 -6.42 -0.13
CA GLN A 272 14.26 -5.32 -0.64
C GLN A 272 13.89 -3.97 -0.01
N LEU A 273 12.58 -3.71 0.14
CA LEU A 273 12.09 -2.50 0.78
C LEU A 273 12.49 -2.44 2.27
N PHE A 274 12.40 -3.57 2.97
CA PHE A 274 12.85 -3.70 4.35
C PHE A 274 14.36 -3.46 4.48
N VAL A 275 15.17 -4.05 3.61
CA VAL A 275 16.64 -3.84 3.58
C VAL A 275 16.97 -2.38 3.29
N ALA A 276 16.29 -1.76 2.32
CA ALA A 276 16.48 -0.34 2.01
C ALA A 276 16.11 0.56 3.20
N ALA A 277 14.99 0.26 3.88
CA ALA A 277 14.57 0.98 5.08
C ALA A 277 15.57 0.78 6.24
N ALA A 278 16.09 -0.43 6.43
CA ALA A 278 17.10 -0.73 7.44
C ALA A 278 18.42 -0.01 7.17
N LEU A 279 18.88 0.01 5.91
CA LEU A 279 20.07 0.77 5.50
C LEU A 279 19.88 2.28 5.69
N ALA A 280 18.71 2.80 5.33
CA ALA A 280 18.37 4.20 5.56
C ALA A 280 18.33 4.54 7.06
N ALA A 281 17.75 3.65 7.88
CA ALA A 281 17.73 3.79 9.33
C ALA A 281 19.16 3.75 9.91
N LEU A 282 20.00 2.82 9.47
CA LEU A 282 21.42 2.72 9.88
C LEU A 282 22.23 3.96 9.48
N TRP A 283 22.04 4.45 8.26
CA TRP A 283 22.68 5.67 7.77
C TRP A 283 22.27 6.89 8.60
N ARG A 284 20.98 6.98 8.96
CA ARG A 284 20.43 8.11 9.71
C ARG A 284 20.66 7.99 11.23
N ALA A 285 20.86 6.76 11.73
CA ALA A 285 21.20 6.47 13.13
C ALA A 285 22.69 6.66 13.44
N ARG A 286 23.56 6.76 12.41
CA ARG A 286 24.94 7.20 12.58
C ARG A 286 24.96 8.66 13.05
N ARG A 287 24.96 8.87 14.37
CA ARG A 287 25.25 10.15 14.99
C ARG A 287 26.60 10.64 14.50
N LEU A 288 26.62 11.70 13.70
CA LEU A 288 27.81 12.53 13.56
C LEU A 288 28.09 13.07 14.98
N GLY A 289 29.27 12.76 15.52
CA GLY A 289 29.68 13.12 16.88
C GLY A 289 29.67 14.64 17.14
N PRO A 290 30.05 15.09 18.34
CA PRO A 290 30.06 16.51 18.68
C PRO A 290 30.79 17.29 17.58
N LEU A 291 30.14 18.32 17.05
CA LEU A 291 30.84 19.24 16.15
C LEU A 291 32.07 19.75 16.91
N VAL A 292 33.22 19.60 16.26
CA VAL A 292 34.55 19.97 16.74
C VAL A 292 34.45 21.21 17.63
N PRO A 293 34.88 21.15 18.90
CA PRO A 293 34.94 22.35 19.72
C PRO A 293 35.96 23.28 19.06
N GLU A 294 35.46 24.35 18.46
CA GLU A 294 36.27 25.40 17.89
C GLU A 294 37.15 25.98 19.00
N ARG A 295 38.47 25.93 18.82
CA ARG A 295 39.42 26.43 19.81
C ARG A 295 39.27 27.94 19.89
N LEU A 296 38.66 28.44 20.97
CA LEU A 296 38.68 29.87 21.28
C LEU A 296 40.14 30.29 21.50
N PRO A 297 40.69 31.30 20.78
CA PRO A 297 42.14 31.48 20.67
C PRO A 297 42.83 31.99 21.93
N VAL A 298 42.09 32.46 22.95
CA VAL A 298 42.69 33.07 24.16
C VAL A 298 41.85 32.77 25.39
N ALA A 299 42.48 32.21 26.42
CA ALA A 299 41.91 32.11 27.76
C ALA A 299 41.94 33.51 28.42
N ILE A 300 40.81 34.22 28.38
CA ILE A 300 40.67 35.51 29.06
C ILE A 300 40.55 35.22 30.56
N ARG A 301 41.36 35.89 31.40
CA ARG A 301 41.26 35.72 32.85
C ARG A 301 39.89 36.22 33.33
N ALA A 302 39.25 35.50 34.24
CA ALA A 302 37.93 35.85 34.76
C ALA A 302 37.87 37.30 35.31
N SER A 303 38.99 37.80 35.85
CA SER A 303 39.13 39.19 36.32
C SER A 303 38.91 40.23 35.21
N GLU A 304 39.39 39.98 33.98
CA GLU A 304 39.25 40.94 32.87
C GLU A 304 37.80 41.02 32.38
N THR A 305 37.05 39.92 32.44
CA THR A 305 35.63 39.90 32.07
C THR A 305 34.77 40.64 33.09
N VAL A 306 35.08 40.49 34.38
CA VAL A 306 34.41 41.21 35.46
C VAL A 306 34.70 42.70 35.37
N GLU A 307 35.95 43.09 35.16
CA GLU A 307 36.34 44.49 35.01
C GLU A 307 35.71 45.12 33.75
N GLY A 308 35.72 44.41 32.61
CA GLY A 308 35.07 44.86 31.38
C GLY A 308 33.58 45.10 31.58
N ARG A 309 32.88 44.19 32.25
CA ARG A 309 31.44 44.33 32.56
C ARG A 309 31.17 45.48 33.53
N ALA A 310 32.02 45.66 34.55
CA ALA A 310 31.90 46.78 35.48
C ALA A 310 32.11 48.14 34.77
N ARG A 311 33.11 48.24 33.88
CA ARG A 311 33.33 49.44 33.05
C ARG A 311 32.13 49.75 32.15
N LEU A 312 31.49 48.73 31.58
CA LEU A 312 30.27 48.89 30.77
C LEU A 312 29.09 49.38 31.61
N TYR A 313 28.85 48.82 32.80
CA TYR A 313 27.79 49.30 33.69
C TYR A 313 28.01 50.75 34.14
N ARG A 314 29.26 51.11 34.46
CA ARG A 314 29.62 52.50 34.77
C ARG A 314 29.40 53.44 33.59
N LYS A 315 29.87 53.07 32.38
CA LYS A 315 29.70 53.89 31.17
C LYS A 315 28.22 54.12 30.83
N ALA A 316 27.36 53.13 31.10
CA ALA A 316 25.92 53.22 30.87
C ALA A 316 25.12 53.81 32.05
N ASN A 317 25.79 54.23 33.14
CA ASN A 317 25.14 54.63 34.40
C ASN A 317 24.09 53.61 34.91
N ALA A 318 24.30 52.31 34.65
CA ALA A 318 23.36 51.23 34.95
C ALA A 318 23.46 50.74 36.40
N ARG A 319 23.23 51.64 37.35
CA ARG A 319 23.33 51.41 38.81
C ARG A 319 22.33 50.36 39.32
N ASP A 320 21.13 50.39 38.75
CA ASP A 320 20.05 49.43 38.98
C ASP A 320 20.50 47.99 38.69
N ARG A 321 21.12 47.76 37.53
CA ARG A 321 21.60 46.44 37.11
C ARG A 321 22.79 45.97 37.93
N ALA A 322 23.71 46.89 38.27
CA ALA A 322 24.84 46.58 39.13
C ALA A 322 24.39 46.15 40.54
N ALA A 323 23.48 46.92 41.16
CA ALA A 323 22.91 46.60 42.47
C ALA A 323 22.14 45.28 42.45
N ALA A 324 21.31 45.03 41.43
CA ALA A 324 20.56 43.78 41.29
C ALA A 324 21.49 42.57 41.13
N ALA A 325 22.58 42.70 40.37
CA ALA A 325 23.57 41.63 40.20
C ALA A 325 24.29 41.32 41.52
N LEU A 326 24.74 42.35 42.25
CA LEU A 326 25.38 42.19 43.56
C LEU A 326 24.43 41.50 44.55
N ARG A 327 23.24 42.06 44.78
CA ARG A 327 22.21 41.48 45.66
C ARG A 327 21.84 40.05 45.29
N SER A 328 21.64 39.78 44.00
CA SER A 328 21.32 38.42 43.52
C SER A 328 22.43 37.43 43.86
N SER A 329 23.69 37.81 43.59
CA SER A 329 24.85 36.98 43.88
C SER A 329 25.04 36.75 45.39
N THR A 330 24.85 37.78 46.22
CA THR A 330 24.94 37.68 47.68
C THR A 330 23.85 36.76 48.23
N ARG A 331 22.60 36.89 47.78
CA ARG A 331 21.50 35.99 48.18
C ARG A 331 21.81 34.52 47.86
N ILE A 332 22.34 34.23 46.67
CA ILE A 332 22.73 32.87 46.26
C ILE A 332 23.85 32.32 47.14
N ARG A 333 24.82 33.15 47.55
CA ARG A 333 25.92 32.73 48.44
C ARG A 333 25.49 32.57 49.90
N LEU A 334 24.56 33.39 50.38
CA LEU A 334 24.04 33.34 51.76
C LEU A 334 23.06 32.18 51.99
N ALA A 335 22.20 31.87 51.02
CA ALA A 335 21.16 30.84 51.16
C ALA A 335 21.66 29.49 51.75
N PRO A 336 22.74 28.86 51.23
CA PRO A 336 23.23 27.61 51.80
C PRO A 336 23.80 27.74 53.22
N LEU A 337 24.28 28.92 53.63
CA LEU A 337 24.85 29.16 54.96
C LEU A 337 23.77 29.19 56.05
N VAL A 338 22.55 29.59 55.69
CA VAL A 338 21.40 29.67 56.61
C VAL A 338 20.37 28.56 56.40
N GLY A 339 20.73 27.52 55.63
CA GLY A 339 19.87 26.34 55.42
C GLY A 339 18.72 26.53 54.42
N VAL A 340 18.77 27.55 53.57
CA VAL A 340 17.76 27.84 52.53
C VAL A 340 18.24 27.30 51.17
N SER A 341 17.33 26.74 50.37
CA SER A 341 17.67 26.27 49.02
C SER A 341 18.01 27.44 48.08
N VAL A 342 18.96 27.24 47.15
CA VAL A 342 19.38 28.29 46.20
C VAL A 342 18.21 28.79 45.33
N VAL A 343 17.22 27.94 45.05
CA VAL A 343 16.01 28.31 44.30
C VAL A 343 15.16 29.32 45.07
N GLN A 344 15.13 29.21 46.40
CA GLN A 344 14.38 30.10 47.29
C GLN A 344 15.19 31.33 47.73
N ALA A 345 16.45 31.47 47.29
CA ALA A 345 17.31 32.61 47.67
C ALA A 345 16.73 33.97 47.25
N HIS A 346 15.84 34.01 46.26
CA HIS A 346 15.22 35.25 45.77
C HIS A 346 13.84 35.53 46.37
N ALA A 347 13.36 34.70 47.30
CA ALA A 347 12.12 34.89 48.03
C ALA A 347 12.40 35.55 49.40
N PRO A 348 11.95 36.81 49.63
CA PRO A 348 12.14 37.49 50.91
C PRO A 348 11.59 36.70 52.10
N GLU A 349 10.42 36.07 51.92
CA GLU A 349 9.74 35.28 52.95
C GLU A 349 10.51 34.04 53.40
N ALA A 350 11.39 33.50 52.55
CA ALA A 350 12.20 32.33 52.89
C ALA A 350 13.57 32.73 53.46
N LEU A 351 14.20 33.77 52.91
CA LEU A 351 15.58 34.13 53.24
C LEU A 351 15.70 35.03 54.47
N LEU A 352 14.81 36.01 54.64
CA LEU A 352 14.92 36.99 55.73
C LEU A 352 14.72 36.36 57.12
N PRO A 353 13.74 35.46 57.36
CA PRO A 353 13.60 34.81 58.66
C PRO A 353 14.83 33.96 59.01
N ALA A 354 15.36 33.20 58.05
CA ALA A 354 16.53 32.36 58.23
C ALA A 354 17.79 33.18 58.56
N LEU A 355 18.00 34.32 57.88
CA LEU A 355 19.10 35.24 58.20
C LEU A 355 18.93 35.88 59.59
N SER A 356 17.72 36.30 59.96
CA SER A 356 17.46 36.92 61.26
C SER A 356 17.65 35.96 62.44
N ALA A 357 17.36 34.68 62.25
CA ALA A 357 17.62 33.65 63.26
C ALA A 357 19.13 33.37 63.43
N HIS A 358 19.91 33.59 62.38
CA HIS A 358 21.36 33.38 62.40
C HIS A 358 22.12 34.59 62.97
N LEU A 359 21.68 35.81 62.65
CA LEU A 359 22.27 37.06 63.08
C LEU A 359 21.59 37.54 64.37
N HIS A 360 22.14 37.15 65.53
CA HIS A 360 21.60 37.47 66.85
C HIS A 360 21.63 38.99 67.14
N GLY A 361 20.61 39.72 66.69
CA GLY A 361 20.36 41.10 67.11
C GLY A 361 20.96 42.22 66.24
N SER A 362 21.27 41.98 64.96
CA SER A 362 21.68 43.06 64.06
C SER A 362 20.48 43.94 63.69
N GLY A 363 20.43 45.18 64.19
CA GLY A 363 19.40 46.18 63.88
C GLY A 363 19.43 46.73 62.44
N GLN A 364 20.03 46.00 61.51
CA GLN A 364 20.16 46.41 60.11
C GLN A 364 18.91 45.98 59.33
N ALA A 365 18.35 46.87 58.52
CA ALA A 365 17.18 46.57 57.69
C ALA A 365 17.56 45.65 56.51
N LEU A 366 17.67 44.34 56.79
CA LEU A 366 18.04 43.28 55.82
C LEU A 366 17.18 43.29 54.56
N ASP A 367 15.89 43.64 54.71
CA ASP A 367 14.95 43.79 53.60
C ASP A 367 15.43 44.86 52.61
N SER A 368 15.74 46.07 53.11
CA SER A 368 16.24 47.18 52.27
C SER A 368 17.61 46.87 51.64
N LEU A 369 18.44 46.08 52.33
CA LEU A 369 19.78 45.75 51.86
C LEU A 369 19.74 44.71 50.72
N LEU A 370 18.94 43.66 50.85
CA LEU A 370 18.88 42.54 49.89
C LEU A 370 17.79 42.68 48.82
N PHE A 371 16.72 43.43 49.10
CA PHE A 371 15.53 43.58 48.24
C PHE A 371 15.10 45.03 48.00
N GLY A 372 15.82 46.01 48.57
CA GLY A 372 15.43 47.42 48.49
C GLY A 372 15.57 48.09 47.12
N PRO A 373 15.21 49.38 47.03
CA PRO A 373 15.25 50.14 45.78
C PRO A 373 16.69 50.27 45.21
N PRO A 374 16.82 50.67 43.92
CA PRO A 374 18.13 50.93 43.32
C PRO A 374 18.83 52.14 43.97
N PRO A 375 20.17 52.15 44.06
CA PRO A 375 20.91 53.28 44.62
C PRO A 375 20.82 54.51 43.71
N SER A 376 20.74 55.71 44.32
CA SER A 376 20.58 56.99 43.63
C SER A 376 21.87 57.49 42.97
N ASP A 377 23.03 57.18 43.54
CA ASP A 377 24.36 57.59 43.06
C ASP A 377 25.41 56.48 43.20
N ASP A 378 26.60 56.74 42.67
CA ASP A 378 27.71 55.77 42.69
C ASP A 378 28.24 55.54 44.12
N ALA A 379 28.17 56.56 44.98
CA ALA A 379 28.57 56.44 46.38
C ALA A 379 27.65 55.49 47.16
N ALA A 380 26.33 55.57 46.93
CA ALA A 380 25.35 54.64 47.50
C ALA A 380 25.53 53.21 46.96
N LEU A 381 25.93 53.04 45.70
CA LEU A 381 26.23 51.72 45.13
C LEU A 381 27.48 51.09 45.78
N ILE A 382 28.52 51.88 46.04
CA ILE A 382 29.73 51.40 46.73
C ILE A 382 29.38 51.04 48.17
N SER A 383 28.66 51.90 48.89
CA SER A 383 28.20 51.62 50.25
C SER A 383 27.33 50.36 50.32
N LEU A 384 26.47 50.14 49.32
CA LEU A 384 25.68 48.90 49.20
C LEU A 384 26.58 47.67 49.04
N ALA A 385 27.62 47.73 48.20
CA ALA A 385 28.57 46.63 48.03
C ALA A 385 29.31 46.32 49.35
N ASP A 386 29.80 47.35 50.04
CA ASP A 386 30.50 47.20 51.32
C ASP A 386 29.60 46.59 52.41
N GLN A 387 28.32 47.00 52.47
CA GLN A 387 27.33 46.46 53.40
C GLN A 387 26.97 44.99 53.08
N LEU A 388 26.85 44.63 51.79
CA LEU A 388 26.63 43.24 51.37
C LEU A 388 27.82 42.34 51.72
N ASP A 389 29.04 42.83 51.54
CA ASP A 389 30.26 42.10 51.89
C ASP A 389 30.46 42.00 53.41
N ALA A 390 30.06 43.01 54.17
CA ALA A 390 30.02 42.96 55.63
C ALA A 390 29.05 41.88 56.13
N LEU A 391 27.83 41.85 55.57
CA LEU A 391 26.82 40.83 55.87
C LEU A 391 27.32 39.42 55.53
N GLU A 392 27.95 39.23 54.36
CA GLU A 392 28.51 37.92 53.99
C GLU A 392 29.62 37.46 54.95
N ARG A 393 30.45 38.40 55.44
CA ARG A 393 31.49 38.09 56.42
C ARG A 393 30.92 37.76 57.81
N GLU A 394 29.87 38.43 58.23
CA GLU A 394 29.19 38.19 59.50
C GLU A 394 28.52 36.81 59.49
N VAL A 395 27.78 36.46 58.43
CA VAL A 395 27.14 35.13 58.31
C VAL A 395 28.17 33.99 58.20
N ARG A 396 29.37 34.23 57.66
CA ARG A 396 30.43 33.21 57.58
C ARG A 396 31.19 33.01 58.91
N ARG A 397 31.07 33.93 59.86
CA ARG A 397 31.73 33.88 61.17
C ARG A 397 30.65 33.79 62.25
N PRO A 398 30.20 32.56 62.60
CA PRO A 398 29.06 32.36 63.50
C PRO A 398 29.30 32.95 64.90
#